data_AF-A0A1C4YSX0-F1
#
_entry.id   AF-A0A1C4YSX0-F1
#
_cell.length_a   1.000
_cell.length_b   1.000
_cell.length_c   1.000
_cell.angle_alpha   90.00
_cell.angle_beta   90.00
_cell.angle_gamma   90.00
#
_symmetry.space_group_name_H-M   'P 1'
#
loop_
_entity.id
_entity.type
_entity.pdbx_description
1 polymer ?
#
loop_
_entity_poly.entity_id
_entity_poly.type
_entity_poly.pdbx_seq_one_letter_code
_entity_poly.pdbx_strand_id
1 'polypeptide(L)'
;FYDFPAEHWVHLRTTNPIESTFATVRHRTKVTKGPGSKAAGLAMAFKLIEAAQQRWRAVNAPHLVALIRAGARFERGKLVERPTADPVTTDTAAA
;
A
#
# COMPACT_ATOMS: atom_id res chain seq x y z
N PHE A 1 -10.75 -0.41 -5.96
CA PHE A 1 -10.77 -0.75 -4.51
C PHE A 1 -11.08 -2.22 -4.31
N TYR A 2 -12.21 -2.68 -4.83
CA TYR A 2 -12.62 -4.08 -4.78
C TYR A 2 -11.66 -5.02 -5.52
N ASP A 3 -10.75 -4.46 -6.32
CA ASP A 3 -9.65 -5.12 -7.03
C ASP A 3 -8.40 -5.33 -6.17
N PHE A 4 -8.46 -4.97 -4.88
CA PHE A 4 -7.43 -5.20 -3.87
C PHE A 4 -7.99 -6.09 -2.75
N PRO A 5 -7.13 -6.78 -1.97
CA PRO A 5 -7.56 -7.63 -0.87
C PRO A 5 -8.56 -6.94 0.07
N ALA A 6 -9.57 -7.69 0.51
CA ALA A 6 -10.60 -7.19 1.41
C ALA A 6 -10.04 -6.67 2.74
N GLU A 7 -8.86 -7.14 3.14
CA GLU A 7 -8.17 -6.72 4.35
C GLU A 7 -7.63 -5.29 4.23
N HIS A 8 -7.25 -4.87 3.03
CA HIS A 8 -6.67 -3.54 2.76
C HIS A 8 -7.76 -2.46 2.66
N TRP A 9 -9.01 -2.88 2.65
CA TRP A 9 -10.14 -2.03 2.34
C TRP A 9 -10.41 -0.90 3.33
N VAL A 10 -10.09 -1.12 4.60
CA VAL A 10 -10.19 -0.06 5.61
C VAL A 10 -9.17 1.05 5.36
N HIS A 11 -8.00 0.71 4.82
CA HIS A 11 -6.91 1.64 4.57
C HIS A 11 -7.11 2.39 3.26
N LEU A 12 -7.60 1.72 2.21
CA LEU A 12 -7.79 2.31 0.88
C LEU A 12 -9.04 3.20 0.75
N ARG A 13 -10.03 3.07 1.65
CA ARG A 13 -11.24 3.91 1.66
C ARG A 13 -11.04 5.28 2.32
N THR A 14 -9.89 5.51 2.92
CA THR A 14 -9.61 6.76 3.64
C THR A 14 -8.25 7.30 3.24
N THR A 15 -8.03 8.59 3.48
CA THR A 15 -6.72 9.22 3.31
C THR A 15 -5.88 9.16 4.59
N ASN A 16 -6.42 8.60 5.68
CA ASN A 16 -5.76 8.53 7.00
C ASN A 16 -4.35 7.90 6.96
N PRO A 17 -4.08 6.80 6.22
CA PRO A 17 -2.73 6.25 6.14
C PRO A 17 -1.69 7.21 5.56
N ILE A 18 -2.13 8.20 4.77
CA ILE A 18 -1.26 9.26 4.25
C ILE A 18 -1.26 10.44 5.22
N GLU A 19 -2.42 10.98 5.57
CA GLU A 19 -2.54 12.20 6.38
C GLU A 19 -1.92 12.06 7.78
N SER A 20 -2.10 10.92 8.43
CA SER A 20 -1.55 10.68 9.77
C SER A 20 -0.01 10.69 9.79
N THR A 21 0.65 10.24 8.72
CA THR A 21 2.12 10.26 8.62
C THR A 21 2.67 11.68 8.55
N PHE A 22 1.96 12.60 7.89
CA PHE A 22 2.34 14.01 7.74
C PHE A 22 1.80 14.92 8.85
N ALA A 23 0.95 14.42 9.75
CA ALA A 23 0.34 15.21 10.81
C ALA A 23 1.38 15.96 11.67
N THR A 24 2.47 15.27 12.04
CA THR A 24 3.56 15.85 12.85
C THR A 24 4.31 16.95 12.12
N VAL A 25 4.54 16.79 10.81
CA VAL A 25 5.19 17.80 9.97
C VAL A 25 4.31 19.03 9.90
N ARG A 26 3.02 18.87 9.58
CA ARG A 26 2.04 19.96 9.51
C ARG A 26 1.92 20.71 10.84
N HIS A 27 1.87 19.98 11.95
CA HIS A 27 1.85 20.55 13.29
C HIS A 27 3.09 21.41 13.54
N ARG A 28 4.29 20.88 13.26
CA ARG A 28 5.53 21.64 13.46
C ARG A 28 5.60 22.87 12.57
N THR A 29 5.25 22.76 11.29
CA THR A 29 5.20 23.90 10.36
C THR A 29 4.27 25.01 10.88
N LYS A 30 3.11 24.66 11.45
CA LYS A 30 2.19 25.63 12.05
C LYS A 30 2.81 26.33 13.27
N VAL A 31 3.42 25.57 14.17
CA VAL A 31 4.04 26.11 15.40
C VAL A 31 5.24 27.01 15.08
N THR A 32 6.09 26.63 14.11
CA THR A 32 7.27 27.43 13.73
C THR A 32 6.97 28.55 12.74
N LYS A 33 5.72 28.67 12.28
CA LYS A 33 5.31 29.62 11.22
C LYS A 33 6.12 29.44 9.93
N GLY A 34 6.38 28.18 9.56
CA GLY A 34 7.17 27.81 8.40
C GLY A 34 8.62 27.42 8.73
N PRO A 35 9.39 26.98 7.73
CA PRO A 35 10.75 26.46 7.93
C PRO A 35 11.87 27.50 7.76
N GLY A 36 11.58 28.75 7.41
CA GLY A 36 12.58 29.80 7.14
C GLY A 36 13.35 29.64 5.82
N SER A 37 13.59 28.41 5.35
CA SER A 37 14.14 28.11 4.02
C SER A 37 13.66 26.76 3.50
N LYS A 38 13.78 26.52 2.18
CA LYS A 38 13.44 25.23 1.56
C LYS A 38 14.28 24.09 2.12
N ALA A 39 15.59 24.29 2.29
CA ALA A 39 16.51 23.29 2.82
C ALA A 39 16.16 22.89 4.26
N ALA A 40 15.88 23.88 5.12
CA ALA A 40 15.45 23.64 6.49
C ALA A 40 14.10 22.90 6.55
N GLY A 41 13.17 23.22 5.64
CA GLY A 41 11.88 22.55 5.56
C GLY A 41 11.99 21.08 5.16
N LEU A 42 12.84 20.80 4.17
CA LEU A 42 13.13 19.42 3.75
C LEU A 42 13.77 18.60 4.88
N ALA A 43 14.77 19.17 5.55
CA ALA A 43 15.45 18.51 6.67
C ALA A 43 14.49 18.25 7.85
N MET A 44 13.64 19.23 8.18
CA MET A 44 12.61 19.10 9.21
C MET A 44 11.61 17.98 8.87
N ALA A 45 11.06 17.99 7.66
CA ALA A 45 10.11 16.96 7.23
C ALA A 45 10.74 15.57 7.26
N PHE A 46 11.96 15.44 6.72
CA PHE A 46 12.71 14.18 6.73
C PHE A 46 12.89 13.63 8.14
N LYS A 47 13.42 14.44 9.08
CA LYS A 47 13.66 13.98 10.46
C LYS A 47 12.39 13.67 11.24
N LEU A 48 11.32 14.42 11.03
CA LEU A 48 10.03 14.14 11.68
C LEU A 48 9.39 12.86 11.14
N ILE A 49 9.48 12.61 9.84
CA ILE A 49 8.96 11.38 9.21
C ILE A 49 9.83 10.18 9.61
N GLU A 50 11.16 10.34 9.63
CA GLU A 50 12.11 9.32 10.09
C GLU A 50 11.85 8.90 11.54
N ALA A 51 11.50 9.84 12.42
CA ALA A 51 11.11 9.53 13.80
C ALA A 51 9.71 8.89 13.88
N ALA A 52 8.76 9.33 13.04
CA ALA A 52 7.40 8.80 13.02
C ALA A 52 7.32 7.37 12.48
N GLN A 53 8.21 6.97 11.57
CA GLN A 53 8.17 5.64 10.93
C GLN A 53 8.22 4.49 11.94
N GLN A 54 8.94 4.68 13.05
CA GLN A 54 9.15 3.65 14.08
C GLN A 54 7.85 3.23 14.78
N ARG A 55 6.81 4.06 14.71
CA ARG A 55 5.51 3.81 15.35
C ARG A 55 4.39 3.57 14.34
N TRP A 56 4.68 3.49 13.05
CA TRP A 56 3.64 3.29 12.05
C TRP A 56 3.02 1.91 12.16
N ARG A 57 1.69 1.88 12.13
CA ARG A 57 0.93 0.64 12.10
C ARG A 57 1.06 0.03 10.71
N ALA A 58 1.38 -1.25 10.65
CA ALA A 58 1.34 -2.01 9.39
C ALA A 58 -0.08 -2.05 8.80
N VAL A 59 -0.16 -2.13 7.48
CA VAL A 59 -1.42 -2.45 6.79
C VAL A 59 -1.92 -3.83 7.25
N ASN A 60 -3.23 -4.02 7.24
CA ASN A 60 -3.81 -5.32 7.56
C ASN A 60 -3.35 -6.34 6.51
N ALA A 61 -3.06 -7.59 6.93
CA ALA A 61 -2.53 -8.64 6.05
C ALA A 61 -1.36 -8.16 5.15
N PRO A 62 -0.21 -7.78 5.74
CA PRO A 62 0.91 -7.21 4.98
C PRO A 62 1.55 -8.21 4.01
N HIS A 63 1.43 -9.51 4.27
CA HIS A 63 1.90 -10.56 3.37
C HIS A 63 1.22 -10.54 1.99
N LEU A 64 -0.01 -10.03 1.89
CA LEU A 64 -0.73 -9.91 0.60
C LEU A 64 -0.17 -8.81 -0.30
N VAL A 65 0.64 -7.89 0.23
CA VAL A 65 1.30 -6.85 -0.58
C VAL A 65 2.22 -7.48 -1.63
N ALA A 66 2.84 -8.62 -1.32
CA ALA A 66 3.66 -9.35 -2.29
C ALA A 66 2.85 -9.81 -3.52
N LEU A 67 1.62 -10.29 -3.30
CA LEU A 67 0.72 -10.70 -4.39
C LEU A 67 0.28 -9.52 -5.24
N ILE A 68 -0.06 -8.39 -4.60
CA ILE A 68 -0.40 -7.14 -5.32
C ILE A 68 0.79 -6.70 -6.18
N ARG A 69 2.02 -6.71 -5.63
CA ARG A 69 3.23 -6.36 -6.37
C ARG A 69 3.53 -7.30 -7.53
N ALA A 70 3.14 -8.58 -7.40
CA ALA A 70 3.25 -9.58 -8.46
C ALA A 70 2.15 -9.46 -9.53
N GLY A 71 1.22 -8.50 -9.40
CA GLY A 71 0.12 -8.30 -10.34
C GLY A 71 -1.01 -9.33 -10.21
N ALA A 72 -1.15 -9.97 -9.06
CA ALA A 72 -2.25 -10.89 -8.79
C ALA A 72 -3.61 -10.18 -8.91
N ARG A 73 -4.59 -10.84 -9.52
CA ARG A 73 -5.94 -10.29 -9.70
C ARG A 73 -6.82 -10.63 -8.50
N PHE A 74 -7.49 -9.63 -7.97
CA PHE A 74 -8.52 -9.81 -6.95
C PHE A 74 -9.88 -9.42 -7.51
N GLU A 75 -10.90 -10.21 -7.19
CA GLU A 75 -12.29 -9.89 -7.48
C GLU A 75 -13.06 -9.81 -6.17
N ARG A 76 -13.67 -8.64 -5.91
CA ARG A 76 -14.37 -8.35 -4.65
C ARG A 76 -13.53 -8.69 -3.41
N GLY A 77 -12.23 -8.43 -3.50
CA GLY A 77 -11.25 -8.61 -2.43
C GLY A 77 -10.79 -10.04 -2.20
N LYS A 78 -11.18 -10.99 -3.05
CA LYS A 78 -10.70 -12.37 -3.03
C LYS A 78 -9.71 -12.61 -4.17
N LEU A 79 -8.64 -13.34 -3.89
CA LEU A 79 -7.67 -13.73 -4.90
C LEU A 79 -8.34 -14.63 -5.93
N VAL A 80 -8.19 -14.31 -7.22
CA VAL A 80 -8.62 -15.18 -8.30
C VAL A 80 -7.42 -16.03 -8.71
N GLU A 81 -7.48 -17.33 -8.42
CA GLU A 81 -6.50 -18.28 -8.94
C GLU A 81 -6.63 -18.32 -10.47
N ARG A 82 -5.49 -18.35 -11.16
CA ARG A 82 -5.50 -18.58 -12.61
C ARG A 82 -6.06 -20.00 -12.82
N PRO A 83 -7.05 -20.20 -13.70
CA PRO A 83 -7.48 -21.55 -14.02
C PRO A 83 -6.25 -22.33 -14.49
N THR A 84 -5.93 -23.41 -13.78
CA THR A 84 -4.97 -24.42 -14.25
C THR A 84 -5.39 -24.76 -15.67
N ALA A 85 -4.51 -24.56 -16.64
CA ALA A 85 -4.77 -25.01 -18.00
C ALA A 85 -5.14 -26.49 -17.91
N ASP A 86 -6.36 -26.84 -18.33
CA ASP A 86 -6.77 -28.23 -18.45
C ASP A 86 -5.68 -28.97 -19.23
N PRO A 87 -5.25 -30.18 -18.81
CA PRO A 87 -4.28 -30.93 -19.58
C PRO A 87 -4.86 -31.11 -20.98
N VAL A 88 -4.18 -30.54 -21.98
CA VAL A 88 -4.49 -30.75 -23.39
C VAL A 88 -4.50 -32.26 -23.60
N THR A 89 -5.69 -32.85 -23.73
CA THR A 89 -5.85 -34.23 -24.20
C THR A 89 -5.40 -34.23 -25.64
N THR A 90 -4.14 -34.55 -25.88
CA THR A 90 -3.63 -34.85 -27.21
C THR A 90 -4.28 -36.16 -27.65
N ASP A 91 -5.44 -36.06 -28.29
CA ASP A 91 -6.05 -37.19 -28.99
C ASP A 91 -5.11 -37.58 -30.14
N THR A 92 -4.27 -38.58 -29.86
CA THR A 92 -3.48 -39.26 -30.89
C THR A 92 -4.45 -40.21 -31.59
N ALA A 93 -5.15 -39.68 -32.59
CA ALA A 93 -5.89 -40.50 -33.55
C ALA A 93 -4.87 -41.29 -34.39
N ALA A 94 -4.66 -42.55 -34.01
CA ALA A 94 -4.11 -43.57 -34.88
C ALA A 94 -5.26 -44.15 -35.72
N ALA A 95 -5.24 -43.90 -37.04
CA ALA A 95 -5.81 -44.74 -38.08
C ALA A 95 -5.29 -44.29 -39.45
#